data_AF-A0A7V3PNY0-F1
#
_entry.id   AF-A0A7V3PNY0-F1
#
_cell.length_a   1.000
_cell.length_b   1.000
_cell.length_c   1.000
_cell.angle_alpha   90.00
_cell.angle_beta   90.00
_cell.angle_gamma   90.00
#
_symmetry.space_group_name_H-M   'P 1'
#
loop_
_entity.id
_entity.type
_entity.pdbx_description
1 polymer ?
#
loop_
_entity_poly.entity_id
_entity_poly.type
_entity_poly.pdbx_seq_one_letter_code
_entity_poly.pdbx_strand_id
1 'polypeptide(L)'
;LDLRELIEEVLDRLGQRIEEAGASVDVDVAPEVTNVVSDPTRLSQILTNLIDNAIKFSPPPAKVAVRATLDGADVAISVTDNGPGIPESEREAIFREFYRGKSDGAQSRAGAGLGLAIARRVARLLGGDLTLDSEVGKGSTFWVRFPYRYPEISAEEDVQAQMRDSDLAQRQKHPDH
;
A
#
# COMPACT_ATOMS: atom_id res chain seq x y z
N LEU A 1 13.89 11.17 0.79
CA LEU A 1 12.88 11.01 -0.26
C LEU A 1 11.82 12.07 0.00
N ASP A 2 11.60 12.97 -0.95
CA ASP A 2 10.49 13.93 -0.87
C ASP A 2 9.19 13.21 -1.28
N LEU A 3 8.21 13.15 -0.37
CA LEU A 3 6.95 12.45 -0.66
C LEU A 3 6.07 13.18 -1.67
N ARG A 4 6.10 14.52 -1.68
CA ARG A 4 5.28 15.30 -2.60
C ARG A 4 5.75 15.09 -4.03
N GLU A 5 7.05 15.22 -4.26
CA GLU A 5 7.65 14.97 -5.58
C GLU A 5 7.34 13.55 -6.07
N LEU A 6 7.45 12.55 -5.19
CA LEU A 6 7.12 11.16 -5.55
C LEU A 6 5.65 10.97 -5.93
N ILE A 7 4.72 11.58 -5.19
CA ILE A 7 3.29 11.51 -5.50
C ILE A 7 3.02 12.19 -6.85
N GLU A 8 3.58 13.37 -7.08
CA GLU A 8 3.45 14.11 -8.34
C GLU A 8 3.99 13.30 -9.53
N GLU A 9 5.14 12.65 -9.42
CA GLU A 9 5.66 11.74 -10.44
C GLU A 9 4.70 10.57 -10.75
N VAL A 10 4.03 10.03 -9.73
CA VAL A 10 3.05 8.95 -9.92
C VAL A 10 1.81 9.48 -10.63
N LEU A 11 1.35 10.69 -10.30
CA LEU A 11 0.21 11.32 -10.95
C LEU A 11 0.50 11.64 -12.42
N ASP A 12 1.70 12.12 -12.74
CA ASP A 12 2.12 12.37 -14.12
C ASP A 12 2.07 11.10 -14.98
N ARG A 13 2.55 9.97 -14.43
CA ARG A 13 2.47 8.65 -15.11
C ARG A 13 1.03 8.18 -15.31
N LEU A 14 0.11 8.61 -14.46
CA LEU A 14 -1.32 8.27 -14.53
C LEU A 14 -2.15 9.33 -15.26
N GLY A 15 -1.54 10.40 -15.79
CA GLY A 15 -2.24 11.56 -16.37
C GLY A 15 -3.30 11.19 -17.41
N GLN A 16 -2.98 10.32 -18.37
CA GLN A 16 -3.96 9.86 -19.38
C GLN A 16 -5.18 9.18 -18.73
N ARG A 17 -4.99 8.37 -17.68
CA ARG A 17 -6.09 7.70 -16.98
C ARG A 17 -6.93 8.68 -16.17
N ILE A 18 -6.29 9.67 -15.55
CA ILE A 18 -6.96 10.75 -14.83
C ILE A 18 -7.87 11.52 -15.80
N GLU A 19 -7.37 11.88 -16.98
CA GLU A 19 -8.13 12.57 -18.02
C GLU A 19 -9.29 11.72 -18.54
N GLU A 20 -9.05 10.46 -18.92
CA GLU A 20 -10.07 9.54 -19.43
C GLU A 20 -11.21 9.29 -18.44
N ALA A 21 -10.91 9.27 -17.13
CA ALA A 21 -11.89 9.09 -16.06
C ALA A 21 -12.56 10.41 -15.61
N GLY A 22 -12.11 11.57 -16.11
CA GLY A 22 -12.51 12.87 -15.59
C GLY A 22 -12.23 13.01 -14.09
N ALA A 23 -11.11 12.43 -13.63
CA ALA A 23 -10.79 12.31 -12.22
C ALA A 23 -10.20 13.62 -11.66
N SER A 24 -10.54 13.95 -10.42
CA SER A 24 -9.86 14.97 -9.64
C SER A 24 -9.04 14.29 -8.55
N VAL A 25 -7.73 14.58 -8.52
CA VAL A 25 -6.83 14.08 -7.47
C VAL A 25 -6.36 15.23 -6.62
N ASP A 26 -6.64 15.17 -5.31
CA ASP A 26 -6.21 16.16 -4.34
C ASP A 26 -5.08 15.60 -3.47
N VAL A 27 -3.99 16.35 -3.33
CA VAL A 27 -2.77 15.89 -2.65
C VAL A 27 -2.42 16.82 -1.50
N ASP A 28 -2.35 16.26 -0.30
CA ASP A 28 -1.91 16.97 0.89
C ASP A 28 -0.87 16.14 1.65
N VAL A 29 0.27 16.75 1.92
CA VAL A 29 1.44 16.11 2.54
C VAL A 29 1.81 16.99 3.72
N ALA A 30 1.66 16.44 4.92
CA ALA A 30 1.96 17.15 6.14
C ALA A 30 3.46 17.50 6.20
N PRO A 31 3.85 18.69 6.70
CA PRO A 31 5.24 19.14 6.74
C PRO A 31 6.20 18.17 7.46
N GLU A 32 5.68 17.42 8.44
CA GLU A 32 6.44 16.46 9.25
C GLU A 32 6.94 15.25 8.43
N VAL A 33 6.23 14.91 7.35
CA VAL A 33 6.54 13.77 6.49
C VAL A 33 6.95 14.18 5.08
N THR A 34 7.24 15.46 4.82
CA THR A 34 7.76 15.87 3.51
C THR A 34 9.00 15.04 3.12
N ASN A 35 9.93 14.86 4.06
CA ASN A 35 11.14 14.06 3.85
C ASN A 35 11.10 12.77 4.68
N VAL A 36 11.13 11.62 4.01
CA VAL A 36 11.16 10.30 4.65
C VAL A 36 12.37 9.48 4.20
N VAL A 37 12.74 8.49 5.02
CA VAL A 37 13.68 7.44 4.64
C VAL A 37 12.85 6.24 4.20
N SER A 38 12.90 5.88 2.92
CA SER A 38 12.24 4.69 2.36
C SER A 38 12.78 4.41 0.96
N ASP A 39 12.45 3.26 0.38
CA ASP A 39 12.76 2.92 -1.00
C ASP A 39 11.77 3.63 -1.96
N PRO A 40 12.22 4.59 -2.79
CA PRO A 40 11.34 5.36 -3.68
C PRO A 40 10.66 4.50 -4.74
N THR A 41 11.32 3.46 -5.24
CA THR A 41 10.77 2.58 -6.27
C THR A 41 9.64 1.74 -5.69
N ARG A 42 9.83 1.20 -4.49
CA ARG A 42 8.82 0.41 -3.78
C ARG A 42 7.62 1.26 -3.38
N LEU A 43 7.86 2.48 -2.89
CA LEU A 43 6.77 3.37 -2.52
C LEU A 43 5.99 3.86 -3.75
N SER A 44 6.67 4.21 -4.84
CA SER A 44 6.04 4.52 -6.13
C SER A 44 5.17 3.36 -6.63
N GLN A 45 5.64 2.12 -6.49
CA GLN A 45 4.89 0.92 -6.88
C GLN A 45 3.59 0.77 -6.07
N ILE A 46 3.63 0.99 -4.75
CA ILE A 46 2.43 0.98 -3.90
C ILE A 46 1.47 2.09 -4.33
N LEU A 47 1.94 3.34 -4.40
CA LEU A 47 1.10 4.50 -4.71
C LEU A 47 0.45 4.39 -6.09
N THR A 48 1.21 3.95 -7.10
CA THR A 48 0.68 3.69 -8.45
C THR A 48 -0.49 2.70 -8.39
N ASN A 49 -0.36 1.65 -7.57
CA ASN A 49 -1.43 0.66 -7.44
C ASN A 49 -2.69 1.22 -6.81
N LEU A 50 -2.53 1.96 -5.70
CA LEU A 50 -3.64 2.49 -4.95
C LEU A 50 -4.39 3.57 -5.73
N ILE A 51 -3.65 4.52 -6.32
CA ILE A 51 -4.23 5.63 -7.09
C ILE A 51 -4.88 5.10 -8.38
N ASP A 52 -4.25 4.15 -9.08
CA ASP A 52 -4.85 3.53 -10.26
C ASP A 52 -6.16 2.80 -9.94
N ASN A 53 -6.19 2.02 -8.85
CA ASN A 53 -7.42 1.36 -8.41
C ASN A 53 -8.49 2.39 -8.06
N ALA A 54 -8.14 3.45 -7.33
CA ALA A 54 -9.06 4.52 -6.96
C ALA A 54 -9.71 5.17 -8.21
N ILE A 55 -8.91 5.51 -9.23
CA ILE A 55 -9.41 6.09 -10.50
C ILE A 55 -10.31 5.08 -11.23
N LYS A 56 -9.84 3.84 -11.36
CA LYS A 56 -10.49 2.79 -12.16
C LYS A 56 -11.83 2.34 -11.61
N PHE A 57 -11.97 2.27 -10.29
CA PHE A 57 -13.16 1.74 -9.62
C PHE A 57 -14.12 2.83 -9.14
N SER A 58 -13.74 4.10 -9.22
CA SER A 58 -14.62 5.21 -8.89
C SER A 58 -15.61 5.52 -10.03
N PRO A 59 -16.87 5.87 -9.70
CA PRO A 59 -17.80 6.38 -10.70
C PRO A 59 -17.35 7.76 -11.20
N PRO A 60 -17.59 8.12 -12.47
CA PRO A 60 -17.29 9.45 -12.98
C PRO A 60 -18.21 10.54 -12.36
N PRO A 61 -17.68 11.72 -11.99
CA PRO A 61 -16.26 12.04 -11.92
C PRO A 61 -15.60 11.34 -10.74
N ALA A 62 -14.46 10.68 -11.01
CA ALA A 62 -13.69 10.02 -9.97
C ALA A 62 -13.05 11.07 -9.05
N LYS A 63 -13.16 10.89 -7.74
CA LYS A 63 -12.57 11.77 -6.73
C LYS A 63 -11.59 10.96 -5.91
N VAL A 64 -10.32 11.35 -5.97
CA VAL A 64 -9.25 10.69 -5.23
C VAL A 64 -8.57 11.72 -4.33
N ALA A 65 -8.33 11.38 -3.07
CA ALA A 65 -7.54 12.19 -2.15
C ALA A 65 -6.35 11.38 -1.65
N VAL A 66 -5.15 11.95 -1.76
CA VAL A 66 -3.91 11.39 -1.24
C VAL A 66 -3.47 12.26 -0.06
N ARG A 67 -3.38 11.65 1.13
CA ARG A 67 -2.91 12.33 2.35
C ARG A 67 -1.72 11.61 2.93
N ALA A 68 -0.67 12.34 3.29
CA ALA A 68 0.46 11.80 4.04
C ALA A 68 0.62 12.53 5.38
N THR A 69 0.65 11.79 6.48
CA THR A 69 0.82 12.31 7.84
C THR A 69 1.80 11.47 8.65
N LEU A 70 2.32 12.06 9.74
CA LEU A 70 3.01 11.29 10.78
C LEU A 70 1.98 10.79 11.79
N ASP A 71 1.98 9.49 12.07
CA ASP A 71 1.12 8.88 13.08
C ASP A 71 1.96 8.04 14.04
N GLY A 72 2.28 8.63 15.19
CA GLY A 72 3.24 8.08 16.14
C GLY A 72 4.65 8.04 15.57
N ALA A 73 5.19 6.84 15.38
CA ALA A 73 6.51 6.60 14.79
C ALA A 73 6.46 6.21 13.30
N ASP A 74 5.25 6.13 12.73
CA ASP A 74 5.04 5.68 11.36
C ASP A 74 4.62 6.84 10.46
N VAL A 75 5.06 6.78 9.21
CA VAL A 75 4.45 7.53 8.11
C VAL A 75 3.18 6.80 7.73
N ALA A 76 2.06 7.52 7.66
CA ALA A 76 0.79 7.01 7.18
C ALA A 76 0.40 7.76 5.90
N ILE A 77 0.30 7.03 4.78
CA ILE A 77 -0.22 7.57 3.52
C ILE A 77 -1.57 6.93 3.24
N SER A 78 -2.60 7.76 3.08
CA SER A 78 -3.93 7.33 2.66
C SER A 78 -4.20 7.67 1.21
N VAL A 79 -4.92 6.78 0.54
CA VAL A 79 -5.58 7.02 -0.75
C VAL A 79 -7.07 6.76 -0.56
N THR A 80 -7.87 7.82 -0.64
CA THR A 80 -9.32 7.78 -0.47
C THR A 80 -10.01 7.97 -1.81
N ASP A 81 -11.00 7.14 -2.11
CA ASP A 81 -11.80 7.17 -3.34
C ASP A 81 -13.30 7.33 -3.06
N ASN A 82 -14.08 7.71 -4.07
CA ASN A 82 -15.55 7.78 -4.02
C ASN A 82 -16.22 6.59 -4.72
N GLY A 83 -15.55 5.44 -4.75
CA GLY A 83 -16.01 4.21 -5.40
C GLY A 83 -17.19 3.54 -4.72
N PRO A 84 -17.57 2.33 -5.19
CA PRO A 84 -18.71 1.58 -4.65
C PRO A 84 -18.50 1.09 -3.22
N GLY A 85 -17.30 1.23 -2.65
CA GLY A 85 -16.92 0.62 -1.39
C GLY A 85 -16.81 -0.90 -1.45
N ILE A 86 -16.36 -1.49 -0.35
CA ILE A 86 -16.01 -2.91 -0.27
C ILE A 86 -16.78 -3.55 0.90
N PRO A 87 -17.59 -4.60 0.63
CA PRO A 87 -18.30 -5.33 1.69
C PRO A 87 -17.32 -5.88 2.73
N GLU A 88 -17.71 -5.86 4.00
CA GLU A 88 -16.88 -6.35 5.10
C GLU A 88 -16.34 -7.77 4.86
N SER A 89 -17.18 -8.66 4.31
CA SER A 89 -16.81 -10.03 3.97
C SER A 89 -15.72 -10.16 2.90
N GLU A 90 -15.43 -9.09 2.14
CA GLU A 90 -14.43 -9.06 1.07
C GLU A 90 -13.17 -8.28 1.45
N ARG A 91 -13.16 -7.50 2.54
CA ARG A 91 -12.05 -6.57 2.87
C ARG A 91 -10.70 -7.24 3.07
N GLU A 92 -10.64 -8.46 3.60
CA GLU A 92 -9.37 -9.20 3.68
C GLU A 92 -9.07 -9.93 2.36
N ALA A 93 -10.11 -10.35 1.66
CA ALA A 93 -10.01 -11.14 0.45
C ALA A 93 -9.39 -10.37 -0.73
N ILE A 94 -9.63 -9.07 -0.83
CA ILE A 94 -9.08 -8.18 -1.87
C ILE A 94 -7.55 -8.10 -1.87
N PHE A 95 -6.90 -8.46 -0.77
CA PHE A 95 -5.44 -8.52 -0.67
C PHE A 95 -4.86 -9.86 -1.13
N ARG A 96 -5.71 -10.82 -1.53
CA ARG A 96 -5.27 -12.12 -2.06
C ARG A 96 -5.02 -12.02 -3.56
N GLU A 97 -3.98 -12.71 -4.02
CA GLU A 97 -3.66 -12.81 -5.44
C GLU A 97 -4.84 -13.42 -6.22
N PHE A 98 -5.12 -12.84 -7.38
CA PHE A 98 -6.19 -13.25 -8.29
C PHE A 98 -7.63 -13.09 -7.75
N TYR A 99 -7.80 -12.47 -6.58
CA TYR A 99 -9.14 -12.19 -6.07
C TYR A 99 -9.80 -11.06 -6.88
N ARG A 100 -11.07 -11.26 -7.20
CA ARG A 100 -11.96 -10.28 -7.82
C ARG A 100 -13.26 -10.28 -7.04
N GLY A 101 -13.74 -9.09 -6.65
CA GLY A 101 -14.92 -8.95 -5.80
C GLY A 101 -16.17 -9.47 -6.48
N LYS A 102 -17.18 -9.91 -5.73
CA LYS A 102 -18.41 -10.47 -6.34
C LYS A 102 -19.27 -9.41 -7.01
N SER A 103 -19.08 -8.14 -6.65
CA SER A 103 -19.72 -6.98 -7.25
C SER A 103 -19.15 -6.61 -8.63
N ASP A 104 -18.06 -7.25 -9.06
CA ASP A 104 -17.57 -7.18 -10.44
C ASP A 104 -18.55 -7.96 -11.34
N GLY A 105 -19.60 -7.30 -11.81
CA GLY A 105 -20.42 -7.83 -12.90
C GLY A 105 -19.54 -8.20 -14.11
N ALA A 106 -20.03 -9.10 -14.97
CA ALA A 106 -19.32 -9.65 -16.15
C ALA A 106 -18.74 -8.64 -17.16
N GLN A 107 -18.92 -7.34 -16.92
CA GLN A 107 -18.41 -6.21 -17.72
C GLN A 107 -17.13 -5.57 -17.15
N SER A 108 -16.67 -5.89 -15.93
CA SER A 108 -15.42 -5.29 -15.41
C SER A 108 -14.20 -5.98 -16.06
N ARG A 109 -13.58 -5.34 -17.05
CA ARG A 109 -12.29 -5.77 -17.66
C ARG A 109 -11.10 -5.42 -16.76
N ALA A 110 -11.24 -5.63 -15.46
CA ALA A 110 -10.50 -4.91 -14.45
C ALA A 110 -9.25 -5.67 -13.93
N GLY A 111 -8.27 -5.97 -14.78
CA GLY A 111 -6.93 -6.46 -14.36
C GLY A 111 -6.90 -7.86 -13.72
N ALA A 112 -5.70 -8.36 -13.42
CA ALA A 112 -5.49 -9.74 -12.95
C ALA A 112 -5.77 -9.98 -11.44
N GLY A 113 -6.24 -8.98 -10.69
CA GLY A 113 -6.41 -9.10 -9.23
C GLY A 113 -5.10 -9.22 -8.44
N LEU A 114 -3.99 -8.74 -9.00
CA LEU A 114 -2.66 -8.82 -8.38
C LEU A 114 -2.25 -7.54 -7.65
N GLY A 115 -2.92 -6.41 -7.95
CA GLY A 115 -2.43 -5.10 -7.56
C GLY A 115 -2.31 -4.90 -6.04
N LEU A 116 -3.43 -5.04 -5.33
CA LEU A 116 -3.47 -4.86 -3.88
C LEU A 116 -2.64 -5.91 -3.13
N ALA A 117 -2.57 -7.14 -3.64
CA ALA A 117 -1.72 -8.19 -3.08
C ALA A 117 -0.24 -7.82 -3.16
N ILE A 118 0.22 -7.32 -4.31
CA ILE A 118 1.59 -6.81 -4.49
C ILE A 118 1.83 -5.61 -3.59
N ALA A 119 0.92 -4.63 -3.58
CA ALA A 119 1.06 -3.43 -2.76
C ALA A 119 1.19 -3.76 -1.27
N ARG A 120 0.37 -4.68 -0.74
CA ARG A 120 0.46 -5.12 0.66
C ARG A 120 1.75 -5.87 0.96
N ARG A 121 2.19 -6.75 0.06
CA ARG A 121 3.48 -7.44 0.19
C ARG A 121 4.64 -6.46 0.24
N VAL A 122 4.64 -5.45 -0.64
CA VAL A 122 5.68 -4.41 -0.67
C VAL A 122 5.63 -3.53 0.57
N ALA A 123 4.45 -3.15 1.07
CA ALA A 123 4.32 -2.40 2.32
C ALA A 123 4.92 -3.14 3.52
N ARG A 124 4.72 -4.46 3.59
CA ARG A 124 5.34 -5.32 4.61
C ARG A 124 6.86 -5.43 4.48
N LEU A 125 7.39 -5.41 3.25
CA LEU A 125 8.84 -5.34 3.03
C LEU A 125 9.44 -4.01 3.50
N LEU A 126 8.65 -2.93 3.49
CA LEU A 126 9.01 -1.63 4.07
C LEU A 126 8.77 -1.57 5.59
N GLY A 127 8.53 -2.70 6.25
CA GLY A 127 8.39 -2.77 7.70
C GLY A 127 7.05 -2.28 8.25
N GLY A 128 6.01 -2.14 7.42
CA GLY A 128 4.66 -1.82 7.88
C GLY A 128 3.57 -2.70 7.26
N ASP A 129 2.41 -2.13 6.91
CA ASP A 129 1.32 -2.88 6.26
C ASP A 129 0.45 -1.97 5.39
N LEU A 130 -0.36 -2.59 4.53
CA LEU A 130 -1.46 -1.95 3.81
C LEU A 130 -2.78 -2.39 4.43
N THR A 131 -3.59 -1.42 4.88
CA THR A 131 -4.89 -1.65 5.50
C THR A 131 -5.99 -0.89 4.76
N LEU A 132 -7.24 -1.17 5.08
CA LEU A 132 -8.41 -0.60 4.42
C LEU A 132 -9.48 -0.22 5.45
N ASP A 133 -10.06 0.96 5.27
CA ASP A 133 -11.38 1.31 5.79
C ASP A 133 -12.33 1.58 4.60
N SER A 134 -13.51 0.99 4.57
CA SER A 134 -14.39 1.08 3.40
C SER A 134 -15.83 0.77 3.75
N GLU A 135 -16.78 1.53 3.21
CA GLU A 135 -18.19 1.27 3.39
C GLU A 135 -18.90 1.25 2.03
N VAL A 136 -19.78 0.26 1.83
CA VAL A 136 -20.52 0.10 0.59
C VAL A 136 -21.33 1.37 0.30
N GLY A 137 -21.12 1.94 -0.89
CA GLY A 137 -21.73 3.18 -1.36
C GLY A 137 -21.06 4.48 -0.87
N LYS A 138 -20.02 4.40 -0.03
CA LYS A 138 -19.29 5.59 0.47
C LYS A 138 -17.85 5.71 -0.03
N GLY A 139 -17.32 4.66 -0.66
CA GLY A 139 -15.94 4.62 -1.14
C GLY A 139 -15.01 3.85 -0.20
N SER A 140 -13.71 4.00 -0.43
CA SER A 140 -12.67 3.28 0.31
C SER A 140 -11.51 4.19 0.64
N THR A 141 -10.88 3.95 1.77
CA THR A 141 -9.60 4.55 2.17
C THR A 141 -8.59 3.44 2.41
N PHE A 142 -7.59 3.38 1.56
CA PHE A 142 -6.43 2.50 1.73
C PHE A 142 -5.33 3.23 2.47
N TRP A 143 -4.72 2.59 3.47
CA TRP A 143 -3.65 3.15 4.29
C TRP A 143 -2.39 2.30 4.14
N VAL A 144 -1.33 2.86 3.55
CA VAL A 144 0.02 2.31 3.67
C VAL A 144 0.72 2.97 4.85
N ARG A 145 1.24 2.15 5.76
CA ARG A 145 2.02 2.60 6.92
C ARG A 145 3.41 2.00 6.85
N PHE A 146 4.42 2.76 7.21
CA PHE A 146 5.80 2.30 7.33
C PHE A 146 6.58 3.17 8.33
N PRO A 147 7.65 2.65 8.94
CA PRO A 147 8.41 3.41 9.94
C PRO A 147 8.96 4.72 9.37
N TYR A 148 8.79 5.83 10.10
CA TYR A 148 9.40 7.11 9.74
C TYR A 148 10.93 7.06 9.80
N ARG A 149 11.43 6.25 10.74
CA ARG A 149 12.83 5.84 10.83
C ARG A 149 12.87 4.33 10.97
N TYR A 150 13.65 3.68 10.13
CA TYR A 150 13.98 2.28 10.35
C TYR A 150 14.86 2.19 11.59
N PRO A 151 14.60 1.24 12.52
CA PRO A 151 15.52 1.01 13.62
C PRO A 151 16.91 0.76 13.03
N GLU A 152 17.91 1.47 13.55
CA GLU A 152 19.30 1.12 13.26
C GLU A 152 19.47 -0.31 13.76
N ILE A 153 19.60 -1.26 12.85
CA ILE A 153 19.94 -2.62 13.24
C ILE A 153 21.35 -2.52 13.80
N SER A 154 21.49 -2.70 15.11
CA SER A 154 22.82 -2.81 15.69
C SER A 154 23.47 -4.06 15.10
N ALA A 155 24.68 -3.94 14.55
CA ALA A 155 25.39 -5.08 13.97
C ALA A 155 25.54 -6.26 14.96
N GLU A 156 25.41 -5.98 16.26
CA GLU A 156 25.45 -6.96 17.34
C GLU A 156 24.15 -7.81 17.42
N GLU A 157 22.98 -7.22 17.17
CA GLU A 157 21.69 -7.94 17.18
C GLU A 157 21.51 -8.83 15.95
N ASP A 158 21.98 -8.39 14.78
CA ASP A 158 21.94 -9.19 13.54
C ASP A 158 22.83 -10.43 13.63
N VAL A 159 24.04 -10.30 14.19
CA VAL A 159 24.95 -11.43 14.38
C VAL A 159 24.37 -12.41 15.41
N GLN A 160 23.74 -11.91 16.49
CA GLN A 160 23.11 -12.78 17.49
C GLN A 160 21.85 -13.47 16.96
N ALA A 161 21.03 -12.81 16.14
CA ALA A 161 19.86 -13.42 15.51
C ALA A 161 20.26 -14.54 14.53
N GLN A 162 21.28 -14.29 13.69
CA GLN A 162 21.83 -15.29 12.77
C GLN A 162 22.49 -16.48 13.51
N MET A 163 23.16 -16.23 14.64
CA MET A 163 23.71 -17.30 15.49
C MET A 163 22.62 -18.15 16.16
N ARG A 164 21.52 -17.54 16.65
CA ARG A 164 20.40 -18.30 17.24
C ARG A 164 19.69 -19.19 16.21
N ASP A 165 19.44 -18.69 15.01
CA ASP A 165 18.77 -19.46 13.95
C ASP A 165 19.64 -20.62 13.43
N SER A 166 20.95 -20.41 13.36
CA SER A 166 21.90 -21.46 12.97
C SER A 166 22.07 -22.54 14.05
N ASP A 167 22.11 -22.18 15.32
CA ASP A 167 22.15 -23.14 16.44
C ASP A 167 20.86 -23.97 16.56
N LEU A 168 19.70 -23.35 16.35
CA LEU A 168 18.41 -24.04 16.31
C LEU A 168 18.33 -25.03 15.13
N ALA A 169 18.86 -24.65 13.97
CA ALA A 169 18.92 -25.53 12.79
C ALA A 169 19.90 -26.70 12.97
N GLN A 170 20.96 -26.55 13.76
CA GLN A 170 21.89 -27.63 14.07
C GLN A 170 21.33 -28.61 15.11
N ARG A 171 20.62 -28.13 16.14
CA ARG A 171 19.98 -28.99 17.16
C ARG A 171 18.85 -29.86 16.60
N GLN A 172 18.15 -29.41 15.56
CA GLN A 172 17.11 -30.21 14.91
C GLN A 172 17.65 -31.32 13.98
N LYS A 173 18.95 -31.31 13.63
CA LYS A 173 19.58 -32.33 12.78
C LYS A 173 20.17 -33.54 13.53
N HIS A 174 20.20 -33.51 14.86
CA HIS A 174 20.56 -34.66 15.69
C HIS A 174 19.53 -34.79 16.83
N PRO A 175 18.37 -35.41 16.60
CA PRO A 175 17.58 -35.94 17.70
C PRO A 175 18.30 -37.18 18.23
N ASP A 176 18.45 -37.23 19.55
CA ASP A 176 19.20 -38.21 20.34
C ASP A 176 19.17 -39.65 19.80
N HIS A 177 20.34 -40.29 19.83
CA HIS A 177 20.54 -41.70 19.54
C HIS A 177 20.85 -42.48 20.82
#